data_AF-A0A662LIX6-F1
#
_entry.id   AF-A0A662LIX6-F1
#
_cell.length_a   1.000
_cell.length_b   1.000
_cell.length_c   1.000
_cell.angle_alpha   90.00
_cell.angle_beta   90.00
_cell.angle_gamma   90.00
#
_symmetry.space_group_name_H-M   'P 1'
#
loop_
_entity.id
_entity.type
_entity.pdbx_description
1 polymer ?
#
loop_
_entity_poly.entity_id
_entity_poly.type
_entity_poly.pdbx_seq_one_letter_code
_entity_poly.pdbx_strand_id
1 'polypeptide(L)'
;MRGRGRCRRRGRGRYMRWIGFVPPINYFHPAGVFDPPRTIDLTIEEIEAMRLVDLEHLTQEEAAMRMGVSRKTLWNDLKSGREKVIRAIINGYPIRISGGRFALHPEADLSRINEILSRIYTLLPGRNCGACGYGSCIGFAKALAEGRVSPEECRFLDSGSRNEIIKILERR
;
A
#
# COMPACT_ATOMS: atom_id res chain seq x y z
N MET A 1 49.80 1.82 18.06
CA MET A 1 48.45 1.24 18.27
C MET A 1 47.48 1.85 17.26
N ARG A 2 47.08 1.11 16.21
CA ARG A 2 46.12 1.61 15.20
C ARG A 2 44.71 1.14 15.57
N GLY A 3 43.87 2.05 16.04
CA GLY A 3 42.49 1.78 16.43
C GLY A 3 41.65 1.33 15.24
N ARG A 4 41.06 0.14 15.34
CA ARG A 4 40.08 -0.37 14.36
C ARG A 4 38.79 0.41 14.55
N GLY A 5 38.56 1.41 13.71
CA GLY A 5 37.27 2.10 13.61
C GLY A 5 36.18 1.08 13.27
N ARG A 6 35.28 0.80 14.21
CA ARG A 6 34.09 -0.01 13.95
C ARG A 6 33.23 0.72 12.94
N CYS A 7 33.24 0.26 11.70
CA CYS A 7 32.32 0.70 10.66
C CYS A 7 30.90 0.41 11.17
N ARG A 8 30.21 1.44 11.67
CA ARG A 8 28.78 1.35 12.01
C ARG A 8 28.07 1.04 10.71
N ARG A 9 27.71 -0.23 10.49
CA ARG A 9 26.83 -0.65 9.40
C ARG A 9 25.51 0.09 9.57
N ARG A 10 25.40 1.30 9.02
CA ARG A 10 24.12 1.96 8.79
C ARG A 10 23.42 1.06 7.79
N GLY A 11 22.56 0.18 8.28
CA GLY A 11 21.70 -0.61 7.41
C GLY A 11 21.03 0.32 6.41
N ARG A 12 20.91 -0.12 5.15
CA ARG A 12 20.12 0.60 4.14
C ARG A 12 18.78 0.94 4.79
N GLY A 13 18.42 2.22 4.79
CA GLY A 13 17.16 2.68 5.37
C GLY A 13 15.98 1.91 4.78
N ARG A 14 14.92 1.74 5.57
CA ARG A 14 13.68 1.14 5.06
C ARG A 14 13.22 1.94 3.83
N TYR A 15 13.10 1.24 2.70
CA TYR A 15 12.52 1.81 1.48
C TYR A 15 11.06 2.19 1.74
N MET A 16 10.60 3.20 1.01
CA MET A 16 9.24 3.68 1.09
C MET A 16 8.27 2.57 0.66
N ARG A 17 7.17 2.39 1.40
CA ARG A 17 6.14 1.40 1.08
C ARG A 17 4.90 2.08 0.55
N TRP A 18 4.25 1.50 -0.45
CA TRP A 18 2.96 1.98 -0.92
C TRP A 18 1.86 1.51 0.03
N ILE A 19 0.95 2.42 0.39
CA ILE A 19 -0.16 2.15 1.30
C ILE A 19 -1.49 2.50 0.65
N GLY A 20 -2.41 1.55 0.61
CA GLY A 20 -3.75 1.69 0.05
C GLY A 20 -4.78 2.28 1.02
N PHE A 21 -4.49 2.33 2.31
CA PHE A 21 -5.46 2.79 3.31
C PHE A 21 -4.78 3.42 4.54
N VAL A 22 -5.28 4.58 4.95
CA VAL A 22 -4.91 5.20 6.23
C VAL A 22 -6.12 5.14 7.15
N PRO A 23 -6.03 4.47 8.31
CA PRO A 23 -7.15 4.42 9.23
C PRO A 23 -7.44 5.82 9.81
N PRO A 24 -8.70 6.27 9.84
CA PRO A 24 -9.06 7.56 10.43
C PRO A 24 -8.89 7.55 11.94
N ILE A 25 -9.07 6.39 12.57
CA ILE A 25 -8.84 6.16 14.00
C ILE A 25 -7.42 5.62 14.19
N ASN A 26 -6.61 6.36 14.92
CA ASN A 26 -5.20 6.04 15.15
C ASN A 26 -4.88 5.66 16.60
N TYR A 27 -5.89 5.52 17.46
CA TYR A 27 -5.71 5.16 18.85
C TYR A 27 -6.85 4.25 19.33
N PHE A 28 -6.49 3.11 19.91
CA PHE A 28 -7.41 2.14 20.47
C PHE A 28 -7.05 1.92 21.94
N HIS A 29 -8.05 2.08 22.81
CA HIS A 29 -7.88 1.97 24.24
C HIS A 29 -8.79 0.88 24.80
N PRO A 30 -8.26 -0.10 25.57
CA PRO A 30 -9.09 -1.14 26.16
C PRO A 30 -9.99 -0.56 27.26
N ALA A 31 -11.27 -0.93 27.20
CA ALA A 31 -12.24 -0.50 28.20
C ALA A 31 -11.87 -1.03 29.60
N GLY A 32 -12.00 -0.18 30.62
CA GLY A 32 -11.73 -0.55 32.02
C GLY A 32 -10.27 -0.43 32.46
N VAL A 33 -9.35 -0.01 31.60
CA VAL A 33 -7.95 0.28 31.96
C VAL A 33 -7.78 1.80 32.03
N PHE A 34 -7.41 2.35 33.19
CA PHE A 34 -7.29 3.81 33.36
C PHE A 34 -5.86 4.32 33.22
N ASP A 35 -4.87 3.52 33.61
CA ASP A 35 -3.46 3.87 33.49
C ASP A 35 -2.65 2.66 32.98
N PRO A 36 -2.62 2.45 31.66
CA PRO A 36 -1.90 1.34 31.08
C PRO A 36 -0.39 1.58 31.20
N PRO A 37 0.39 0.58 31.66
CA PRO A 37 1.83 0.76 31.91
C PRO A 37 2.62 0.98 30.61
N ARG A 38 2.04 0.64 29.46
CA ARG A 38 2.68 0.76 28.15
C ARG A 38 1.64 0.94 27.05
N THR A 39 1.98 1.74 26.05
CA THR A 39 1.29 1.78 24.75
C THR A 39 2.11 1.02 23.71
N ILE A 40 1.44 0.28 22.83
CA ILE A 40 2.06 -0.40 21.70
C ILE A 40 1.87 0.45 20.44
N ASP A 41 2.98 0.83 19.82
CA ASP A 41 2.96 1.57 18.56
C ASP A 41 3.00 0.62 17.36
N LEU A 42 1.91 0.62 16.59
CA LEU A 42 1.80 -0.01 15.27
C LEU A 42 2.10 1.03 14.19
N THR A 43 2.89 0.64 13.21
CA THR A 43 3.17 1.48 12.04
C THR A 43 2.06 1.32 11.00
N ILE A 44 1.86 2.35 10.18
CA ILE A 44 0.85 2.29 9.10
C ILE A 44 1.22 1.18 8.09
N GLU A 45 2.52 0.92 7.89
CA GLU A 45 3.04 -0.18 7.08
C GLU A 45 2.61 -1.57 7.60
N GLU A 46 2.68 -1.79 8.92
CA GLU A 46 2.27 -3.05 9.54
C GLU A 46 0.75 -3.26 9.41
N ILE A 47 -0.03 -2.20 9.60
CA ILE A 47 -1.48 -2.22 9.43
C ILE A 47 -1.85 -2.55 7.98
N GLU A 48 -1.22 -1.90 7.00
CA GLU A 48 -1.49 -2.16 5.59
C GLU A 48 -1.16 -3.61 5.22
N ALA A 49 -0.02 -4.13 5.67
CA ALA A 49 0.36 -5.52 5.42
C ALA A 49 -0.69 -6.49 5.98
N MET A 50 -1.13 -6.29 7.22
CA MET A 50 -2.18 -7.11 7.83
C MET A 50 -3.52 -6.93 7.11
N ARG A 51 -3.88 -5.71 6.68
CA ARG A 51 -5.10 -5.45 5.90
C ARG A 51 -5.11 -6.25 4.60
N LEU A 52 -4.03 -6.21 3.83
CA LEU A 52 -3.95 -6.88 2.53
C LEU A 52 -3.99 -8.42 2.67
N VAL A 53 -3.29 -8.98 3.66
CA VAL A 53 -3.18 -10.45 3.78
C VAL A 53 -4.28 -11.03 4.66
N ASP A 54 -4.51 -10.47 5.84
CA ASP A 54 -5.42 -11.05 6.84
C ASP A 54 -6.89 -10.65 6.59
N LEU A 55 -7.14 -9.47 5.99
CA LEU A 55 -8.49 -8.97 5.74
C LEU A 55 -8.92 -9.05 4.27
N GLU A 56 -8.06 -8.69 3.31
CA GLU A 56 -8.35 -8.81 1.86
C GLU A 56 -7.99 -10.20 1.29
N HIS A 57 -7.39 -11.07 2.11
CA HIS A 57 -7.04 -12.45 1.74
C HIS A 57 -6.11 -12.57 0.51
N LEU A 58 -5.31 -11.54 0.23
CA LEU A 58 -4.30 -11.60 -0.82
C LEU A 58 -3.16 -12.54 -0.44
N THR A 59 -2.54 -13.14 -1.45
CA THR A 59 -1.30 -13.88 -1.23
C THR A 59 -0.18 -12.94 -0.76
N GLN A 60 0.82 -13.48 -0.05
CA GLN A 60 1.99 -12.68 0.36
C GLN A 60 2.76 -12.11 -0.84
N GLU A 61 2.65 -12.74 -2.01
CA GLU A 61 3.24 -12.27 -3.26
C GLU A 61 2.53 -11.02 -3.78
N GLU A 62 1.20 -11.09 -3.90
CA GLU A 62 0.37 -9.97 -4.36
C GLU A 62 0.43 -8.79 -3.40
N ALA A 63 0.36 -9.04 -2.09
CA ALA A 63 0.46 -7.99 -1.08
C ALA A 63 1.83 -7.32 -1.09
N ALA A 64 2.92 -8.09 -1.27
CA ALA A 64 4.27 -7.53 -1.36
C ALA A 64 4.42 -6.66 -2.62
N MET A 65 3.87 -7.12 -3.75
CA MET A 65 3.84 -6.37 -5.00
C MET A 65 3.06 -5.05 -4.83
N ARG A 66 1.88 -5.11 -4.20
CA ARG A 66 1.02 -3.93 -3.97
C ARG A 66 1.67 -2.89 -3.07
N MET A 67 2.43 -3.32 -2.07
CA MET A 67 3.19 -2.44 -1.19
C MET A 67 4.54 -1.97 -1.78
N GLY A 68 4.95 -2.50 -2.93
CA GLY A 68 6.24 -2.21 -3.56
C GLY A 68 7.44 -2.72 -2.76
N VAL A 69 7.29 -3.82 -2.03
CA VAL A 69 8.34 -4.40 -1.19
C VAL A 69 8.67 -5.84 -1.57
N SER A 70 9.79 -6.35 -1.07
CA SER A 70 10.10 -7.77 -1.22
C SER A 70 9.19 -8.64 -0.34
N ARG A 71 8.93 -9.89 -0.76
CA ARG A 71 8.20 -10.90 0.06
C ARG A 71 8.74 -11.00 1.49
N LYS A 72 10.07 -10.99 1.64
CA LYS A 72 10.74 -11.04 2.95
C LYS A 72 10.44 -9.81 3.81
N THR A 73 10.37 -8.63 3.20
CA THR A 73 10.04 -7.38 3.90
C THR A 73 8.60 -7.42 4.37
N LEU A 74 7.65 -7.78 3.49
CA LEU A 74 6.25 -7.95 3.86
C LEU A 74 6.09 -8.95 5.01
N TRP A 75 6.78 -10.10 4.94
CA TRP A 75 6.74 -11.11 5.98
C TRP A 75 7.21 -10.59 7.35
N ASN A 76 8.27 -9.76 7.37
CA ASN A 76 8.72 -9.12 8.61
C ASN A 76 7.70 -8.12 9.16
N ASP A 77 7.06 -7.35 8.27
CA ASP A 77 6.03 -6.37 8.65
C ASP A 77 4.79 -7.09 9.22
N LEU A 78 4.33 -8.18 8.58
CA LEU A 78 3.25 -9.05 9.09
C LEU A 78 3.59 -9.65 10.45
N LYS A 79 4.79 -10.24 10.57
CA LYS A 79 5.22 -10.88 11.82
C LYS A 79 5.25 -9.87 12.97
N SER A 80 5.86 -8.71 12.75
CA SER A 80 5.95 -7.63 13.75
C SER A 80 4.56 -7.09 14.11
N GLY A 81 3.72 -6.83 13.11
CA GLY A 81 2.35 -6.33 13.30
C GLY A 81 1.50 -7.28 14.14
N ARG A 82 1.43 -8.56 13.75
CA ARG A 82 0.66 -9.58 14.49
C ARG A 82 1.16 -9.75 15.92
N GLU A 83 2.48 -9.79 16.12
CA GLU A 83 3.05 -9.90 17.47
C GLU A 83 2.64 -8.71 18.36
N LYS A 84 2.70 -7.49 17.84
CA LYS A 84 2.29 -6.27 18.56
C LYS A 84 0.81 -6.28 18.91
N VAL A 85 -0.06 -6.66 17.96
CA VAL A 85 -1.51 -6.74 18.17
C VAL A 85 -1.83 -7.77 19.25
N ILE A 86 -1.32 -8.99 19.13
CA ILE A 86 -1.56 -10.05 20.12
C ILE A 86 -1.05 -9.65 21.50
N ARG A 87 0.13 -9.03 21.56
CA ARG A 87 0.69 -8.51 22.82
C ARG A 87 -0.20 -7.44 23.44
N ALA A 88 -0.79 -6.55 22.65
CA ALA A 88 -1.71 -5.54 23.14
C ALA A 88 -2.97 -6.15 23.73
N ILE A 89 -3.55 -7.14 23.03
CA ILE A 89 -4.77 -7.82 23.45
C ILE A 89 -4.54 -8.60 24.75
N ILE A 90 -3.47 -9.40 24.84
CA ILE A 90 -3.21 -10.24 26.02
C ILE A 90 -2.94 -9.40 27.28
N ASN A 91 -2.21 -8.29 27.14
CA ASN A 91 -1.80 -7.48 28.29
C ASN A 91 -2.73 -6.29 28.57
N GLY A 92 -3.77 -6.08 27.76
CA GLY A 92 -4.64 -4.92 27.89
C GLY A 92 -3.91 -3.59 27.64
N TYR A 93 -2.99 -3.56 26.68
CA TYR A 93 -2.28 -2.33 26.33
C TYR A 93 -3.02 -1.56 25.22
N PRO A 94 -3.09 -0.22 25.30
CA PRO A 94 -3.55 0.59 24.19
C PRO A 94 -2.66 0.43 22.97
N ILE A 95 -3.28 0.57 21.81
CA ILE A 95 -2.61 0.53 20.52
C ILE A 95 -2.66 1.93 19.92
N ARG A 96 -1.51 2.47 19.57
CA ARG A 96 -1.39 3.70 18.80
C ARG A 96 -0.88 3.37 17.40
N ILE A 97 -1.59 3.83 16.38
CA ILE A 97 -1.16 3.73 14.99
C ILE A 97 -0.42 5.02 14.65
N SER A 98 0.90 4.93 14.44
CA SER A 98 1.70 6.11 14.11
C SER A 98 2.98 5.77 13.35
N GLY A 99 3.48 6.75 12.60
CA GLY A 99 4.77 6.67 11.92
C GLY A 99 4.81 5.71 10.72
N GLY A 100 6.03 5.31 10.36
CA GLY A 100 6.35 4.59 9.13
C GLY A 100 7.00 5.49 8.07
N ARG A 101 7.56 4.89 7.02
CA ARG A 101 8.03 5.57 5.81
C ARG A 101 7.23 5.06 4.63
N PHE A 102 6.11 5.70 4.37
CA PHE A 102 5.18 5.26 3.34
C PHE A 102 4.80 6.38 2.39
N ALA A 103 4.40 5.98 1.19
CA ALA A 103 3.72 6.80 0.21
C ALA A 103 2.29 6.28 0.07
N LEU A 104 1.32 7.18 -0.04
CA LEU A 104 -0.04 6.78 -0.35
C LEU A 104 -0.08 6.29 -1.78
N HIS A 105 -0.62 5.09 -1.98
CA HIS A 105 -0.92 4.60 -3.31
C HIS A 105 -1.93 5.56 -3.95
N PRO A 106 -1.83 5.86 -5.26
CA PRO A 106 -2.78 6.75 -5.92
C PRO A 106 -4.26 6.32 -5.78
N GLU A 107 -4.51 5.03 -5.47
CA GLU A 107 -5.82 4.43 -5.15
C GLU A 107 -6.36 4.76 -3.75
N ALA A 108 -5.50 5.12 -2.80
CA ALA A 108 -5.85 5.25 -1.38
C ALA A 108 -6.67 6.52 -1.07
N ASP A 109 -6.80 7.42 -2.04
CA ASP A 109 -7.70 8.56 -1.98
C ASP A 109 -9.10 8.10 -2.41
N LEU A 110 -9.74 7.27 -1.56
CA LEU A 110 -11.08 6.72 -1.77
C LEU A 110 -12.17 7.81 -1.85
N SER A 111 -11.88 9.05 -1.46
CA SER A 111 -12.72 10.23 -1.70
C SER A 111 -12.61 10.83 -3.11
N ARG A 112 -11.69 10.34 -3.96
CA ARG A 112 -11.32 10.95 -5.25
C ARG A 112 -11.26 9.98 -6.41
N ILE A 113 -11.75 8.74 -6.26
CA ILE A 113 -11.90 7.86 -7.42
C ILE A 113 -12.97 8.48 -8.32
N ASN A 114 -12.51 9.25 -9.31
CA ASN A 114 -13.32 9.80 -10.37
C ASN A 114 -14.05 8.64 -11.06
N GLU A 115 -15.35 8.76 -11.30
CA GLU A 115 -16.16 7.76 -12.01
C GLU A 115 -15.48 7.33 -13.34
N ILE A 116 -14.83 8.29 -14.01
CA ILE A 116 -14.05 8.07 -15.22
C ILE A 116 -12.89 7.09 -14.97
N LEU A 117 -12.15 7.24 -13.87
CA LEU A 117 -11.02 6.37 -13.53
C LEU A 117 -11.49 4.95 -13.28
N SER A 118 -12.58 4.77 -12.52
CA SER A 118 -13.16 3.45 -12.24
C SER A 118 -13.55 2.75 -13.55
N ARG A 119 -14.24 3.45 -14.46
CA ARG A 119 -14.64 2.90 -15.76
C ARG A 119 -13.45 2.52 -16.63
N ILE A 120 -12.43 3.38 -16.70
CA ILE A 120 -11.19 3.09 -17.46
C ILE A 120 -10.48 1.87 -16.86
N TYR A 121 -10.35 1.81 -15.53
CA TYR A 121 -9.62 0.73 -14.85
C TYR A 121 -10.25 -0.65 -15.12
N THR A 122 -11.58 -0.75 -15.13
CA THR A 122 -12.30 -2.02 -15.40
C THR A 122 -12.07 -2.52 -16.82
N LEU A 123 -11.73 -1.63 -17.76
CA LEU A 123 -11.40 -1.97 -19.15
C LEU A 123 -9.92 -2.33 -19.35
N LEU A 124 -9.07 -2.10 -18.34
CA LEU A 124 -7.67 -2.47 -18.43
C LEU A 124 -7.47 -3.96 -18.14
N PRO A 125 -6.41 -4.59 -18.70
CA PRO A 125 -6.17 -6.02 -18.58
C PRO A 125 -5.78 -6.50 -17.17
N GLY A 126 -5.69 -5.61 -16.16
CA GLY A 126 -5.37 -5.97 -14.77
C GLY A 126 -3.98 -6.57 -14.52
N ARG A 127 -3.12 -6.63 -15.56
CA ARG A 127 -1.83 -7.35 -15.51
C ARG A 127 -0.74 -6.71 -14.63
N ASN A 128 -0.85 -5.41 -14.31
CA ASN A 128 0.14 -4.65 -13.52
C ASN A 128 1.61 -4.85 -13.95
N CYS A 129 1.86 -5.09 -15.25
CA CYS A 129 3.15 -5.57 -15.76
C CYS A 129 4.27 -4.53 -15.85
N GLY A 130 3.97 -3.24 -15.67
CA GLY A 130 4.97 -2.17 -15.75
C GLY A 130 5.47 -1.78 -17.15
N ALA A 131 5.02 -2.45 -18.22
CA ALA A 131 5.55 -2.23 -19.57
C ALA A 131 5.32 -0.82 -20.14
N CYS A 132 4.27 -0.12 -19.69
CA CYS A 132 3.97 1.26 -20.08
C CYS A 132 4.67 2.32 -19.20
N GLY A 133 5.59 1.92 -18.32
CA GLY A 133 6.29 2.83 -17.40
C GLY A 133 5.53 3.19 -16.12
N TYR A 134 4.28 2.71 -15.97
CA TYR A 134 3.48 2.88 -14.75
C TYR A 134 3.52 1.62 -13.89
N GLY A 135 3.68 1.77 -12.58
CA GLY A 135 3.83 0.65 -11.63
C GLY A 135 2.61 -0.25 -11.47
N SER A 136 1.46 0.12 -12.05
CA SER A 136 0.21 -0.63 -12.00
C SER A 136 -0.77 -0.17 -13.09
N CYS A 137 -1.73 -1.03 -13.45
CA CYS A 137 -2.83 -0.72 -14.36
C CYS A 137 -3.65 0.47 -13.85
N ILE A 138 -3.85 0.60 -12.54
CA ILE A 138 -4.51 1.78 -12.00
C ILE A 138 -3.70 3.06 -12.21
N GLY A 139 -2.37 2.98 -12.13
CA GLY A 139 -1.48 4.13 -12.32
C GLY A 139 -1.56 4.61 -13.75
N PHE A 140 -1.64 3.66 -14.68
CA PHE A 140 -1.95 3.92 -16.08
C PHE A 140 -3.37 4.50 -16.27
N ALA A 141 -4.40 3.93 -15.65
CA ALA A 141 -5.78 4.45 -15.71
C ALA A 141 -5.89 5.90 -15.22
N LYS A 142 -5.17 6.23 -14.14
CA LYS A 142 -5.10 7.59 -13.61
C LYS A 142 -4.42 8.54 -14.60
N ALA A 143 -3.30 8.13 -15.19
CA ALA A 143 -2.62 8.92 -16.21
C ALA A 143 -3.48 9.16 -17.46
N LEU A 144 -4.28 8.15 -17.87
CA LEU A 144 -5.28 8.28 -18.92
C LEU A 144 -6.35 9.30 -18.53
N ALA A 145 -6.92 9.17 -17.33
CA ALA A 145 -7.93 10.09 -16.81
C ALA A 145 -7.38 11.52 -16.63
N GLU A 146 -6.08 11.71 -16.45
CA GLU A 146 -5.41 13.02 -16.37
C GLU A 146 -4.95 13.55 -17.74
N GLY A 147 -5.12 12.79 -18.83
CA GLY A 147 -4.71 13.18 -20.19
C GLY A 147 -3.20 13.19 -20.42
N ARG A 148 -2.41 12.52 -19.56
CA ARG A 148 -0.94 12.49 -19.65
C ARG A 148 -0.40 11.42 -20.59
N VAL A 149 -1.23 10.43 -20.94
CA VAL A 149 -0.83 9.26 -21.73
C VAL A 149 -1.97 8.83 -22.66
N SER A 150 -1.66 8.17 -23.77
CA SER A 150 -2.65 7.58 -24.67
C SER A 150 -2.94 6.12 -24.32
N PRO A 151 -4.15 5.58 -24.62
CA PRO A 151 -4.48 4.16 -24.43
C PRO A 151 -3.59 3.18 -25.22
N GLU A 152 -2.88 3.65 -26.24
CA GLU A 152 -2.03 2.86 -27.13
C GLU A 152 -0.75 2.39 -26.45
N GLU A 153 -0.28 3.13 -25.43
CA GLU A 153 0.91 2.80 -24.63
C GLU A 153 0.76 1.48 -23.86
N CYS A 154 -0.47 0.99 -23.67
CA CYS A 154 -0.69 -0.34 -23.13
C CYS A 154 -0.62 -1.40 -24.23
N ARG A 155 0.54 -2.07 -24.33
CA ARG A 155 0.78 -3.18 -25.28
C ARG A 155 -0.20 -4.36 -25.13
N PHE A 156 -0.79 -4.54 -23.96
CA PHE A 156 -1.69 -5.65 -23.64
C PHE A 156 -3.16 -5.28 -23.70
N LEU A 157 -3.49 -4.04 -24.07
CA LEU A 157 -4.87 -3.59 -24.19
C LEU A 157 -5.44 -4.06 -25.52
N ASP A 158 -6.58 -4.76 -25.46
CA ASP A 158 -7.30 -5.19 -26.65
C ASP A 158 -7.90 -4.00 -27.41
N SER A 159 -8.27 -4.19 -28.68
CA SER A 159 -8.82 -3.13 -29.51
C SER A 159 -10.22 -2.66 -29.08
N GLY A 160 -11.04 -3.52 -28.48
CA GLY A 160 -12.38 -3.19 -28.01
C GLY A 160 -12.35 -2.25 -26.80
N SER A 161 -11.65 -2.68 -25.75
CA SER A 161 -11.37 -1.92 -24.53
C SER A 161 -10.66 -0.60 -24.83
N ARG A 162 -9.74 -0.59 -25.81
CA ARG A 162 -9.08 0.66 -26.27
C ARG A 162 -10.09 1.66 -26.83
N ASN A 163 -11.01 1.22 -27.70
CA ASN A 163 -12.04 2.09 -28.28
C ASN A 163 -13.03 2.59 -27.23
N GLU A 164 -13.37 1.77 -26.24
CA GLU A 164 -14.25 2.18 -25.14
C GLU A 164 -13.60 3.23 -24.23
N ILE A 165 -12.30 3.07 -23.92
CA ILE A 165 -11.54 4.05 -23.15
C ILE A 165 -11.50 5.39 -23.90
N ILE A 166 -11.29 5.40 -25.21
CA ILE A 166 -11.32 6.63 -26.03
C ILE A 166 -12.69 7.31 -25.92
N LYS A 167 -13.79 6.57 -26.09
CA LYS A 167 -15.15 7.10 -25.94
C LYS A 167 -15.42 7.69 -24.55
N ILE A 168 -14.85 7.09 -23.50
CA ILE A 168 -14.97 7.61 -22.12
C ILE A 168 -14.21 8.93 -21.97
N LEU A 169 -13.02 9.03 -22.55
CA LEU A 169 -12.18 10.23 -22.47
C LEU A 169 -12.75 11.41 -23.29
N GLU A 170 -13.42 11.15 -24.42
CA GLU A 170 -14.07 12.17 -25.26
C GLU A 170 -15.34 12.76 -24.64
N ARG A 171 -15.99 12.05 -23.69
CA ARG A 171 -17.25 12.44 -23.04
C ARG A 171 -17.06 13.19 -21.71
N ARG A 172 -15.84 13.60 -21.41
CA ARG A 172 -15.44 14.27 -20.17
C ARG A 172 -15.70 15.77 -20.19
#